data_AF-A0A133UQ45-F1
#
_entry.id   AF-A0A133UQ45-F1
#
_cell.length_a   1.000
_cell.length_b   1.000
_cell.length_c   1.000
_cell.angle_alpha   90.00
_cell.angle_beta   90.00
_cell.angle_gamma   90.00
#
_symmetry.space_group_name_H-M   'P 1'
#
loop_
_entity.id
_entity.type
_entity.pdbx_description
1 polymer ?
#
loop_
_entity_poly.entity_id
_entity_poly.type
_entity_poly.pdbx_seq_one_letter_code
_entity_poly.pdbx_strand_id
1 'polypeptide(L)'
;MNNGFLSKIDGQKIGGFSLVVEDRREGRFSEETNFELYLEDNEGEKSRKPVVWGKYFSGRGKYYSPWIELNFAEKIKFKSNSASFFGGNIGEELFETFFRNLPSGGRLKQ
;
A
#
# COMPACT_ATOMS: atom_id res chain seq x y z
N MET A 1 9.71 -12.59 -10.00
CA MET A 1 8.88 -11.38 -9.78
C MET A 1 9.62 -10.50 -8.78
N ASN A 2 10.02 -9.29 -9.20
CA ASN A 2 10.80 -8.41 -8.33
C ASN A 2 9.85 -7.58 -7.45
N ASN A 3 9.34 -8.22 -6.40
CA ASN A 3 8.33 -7.67 -5.48
C ASN A 3 8.96 -6.87 -4.32
N GLY A 4 10.17 -6.34 -4.49
CA GLY A 4 10.95 -5.74 -3.40
C GLY A 4 10.26 -4.55 -2.72
N PHE A 5 9.49 -3.75 -3.47
CA PHE A 5 8.74 -2.62 -2.91
C PHE A 5 7.59 -3.07 -1.99
N LEU A 6 6.68 -3.91 -2.51
CA LEU A 6 5.52 -4.39 -1.74
C LEU A 6 5.96 -5.20 -0.52
N SER A 7 7.02 -6.01 -0.65
CA SER A 7 7.57 -6.78 0.47
C SER A 7 8.22 -5.92 1.54
N LYS A 8 8.65 -4.69 1.22
CA LYS A 8 9.16 -3.74 2.22
C LYS A 8 8.05 -3.05 2.99
N ILE A 9 6.89 -2.87 2.37
CA ILE A 9 5.72 -2.22 2.98
C ILE A 9 4.97 -3.19 3.88
N ASP A 10 4.88 -4.45 3.45
CA ASP A 10 4.25 -5.53 4.21
C ASP A 10 4.88 -5.68 5.60
N GLY A 11 4.05 -5.64 6.64
CA GLY A 11 4.44 -5.71 8.04
C GLY A 11 4.95 -4.39 8.66
N GLN A 12 5.04 -3.29 7.90
CA GLN A 12 5.39 -1.99 8.52
C GLN A 12 4.28 -1.50 9.45
N LYS A 13 4.67 -0.77 10.50
CA LYS A 13 3.72 -0.22 11.47
C LYS A 13 3.40 1.23 11.17
N ILE A 14 2.11 1.57 11.18
CA ILE A 14 1.61 2.96 11.09
C ILE A 14 0.44 3.16 12.05
N GLY A 15 0.41 4.26 12.80
CA GLY A 15 -0.70 4.64 13.67
C GLY A 15 -1.16 3.56 14.66
N GLY A 16 -0.26 2.66 15.07
CA GLY A 16 -0.57 1.52 15.94
C GLY A 16 -1.08 0.26 15.23
N PHE A 17 -1.18 0.26 13.91
CA PHE A 17 -1.56 -0.86 13.05
C PHE A 17 -0.36 -1.40 12.28
N SER A 18 -0.42 -2.67 11.88
CA SER A 18 0.48 -3.29 10.92
C SER A 18 -0.14 -3.23 9.52
N LEU A 19 0.70 -2.98 8.51
CA LEU A 19 0.34 -3.02 7.10
C LEU A 19 0.34 -4.46 6.61
N VAL A 20 -0.72 -4.88 5.93
CA VAL A 20 -0.83 -6.24 5.38
C VAL A 20 -1.12 -6.16 3.88
N VAL A 21 -0.19 -6.61 3.05
CA VAL A 21 -0.30 -6.57 1.59
C VAL A 21 -0.82 -7.90 1.05
N GLU A 22 -2.02 -7.89 0.48
CA GLU A 22 -2.70 -9.07 -0.08
C GLU A 22 -3.07 -8.88 -1.56
N ASP A 23 -3.70 -9.91 -2.13
CA ASP A 23 -4.25 -9.94 -3.49
C ASP A 23 -3.28 -9.49 -4.59
N ARG A 24 -2.00 -9.84 -4.41
CA ARG A 24 -0.92 -9.57 -5.36
C ARG A 24 -1.19 -10.33 -6.66
N ARG A 25 -1.50 -9.57 -7.71
CA ARG A 25 -1.82 -10.12 -9.03
C ARG A 25 -0.99 -9.43 -10.10
N GLU A 26 -0.53 -10.18 -11.08
CA GLU A 26 0.16 -9.60 -12.23
C GLU A 26 -0.75 -8.58 -12.93
N GLY A 27 -0.15 -7.46 -13.35
CA GLY A 27 -0.82 -6.40 -14.07
C GLY A 27 -0.84 -6.62 -15.57
N ARG A 28 -0.99 -5.51 -16.31
CA ARG A 28 -0.93 -5.53 -17.78
C ARG A 28 0.46 -5.89 -18.31
N PHE A 29 1.50 -5.56 -17.55
CA PHE A 29 2.89 -5.82 -17.87
C PHE A 29 3.50 -6.73 -16.80
N SER A 30 4.53 -7.49 -17.14
CA SER A 30 5.20 -8.40 -16.21
C SER A 30 5.91 -7.70 -15.05
N GLU A 31 6.21 -6.40 -15.21
CA GLU A 31 6.74 -5.52 -14.16
C GLU A 31 5.65 -4.80 -13.36
N GLU A 32 4.37 -4.99 -13.70
CA GLU A 32 3.22 -4.40 -13.02
C GLU A 32 2.60 -5.42 -12.05
N THR A 33 2.27 -4.98 -10.84
CA THR A 33 1.59 -5.78 -9.83
C THR A 33 0.45 -4.97 -9.24
N ASN A 34 -0.77 -5.50 -9.38
CA ASN A 34 -1.93 -5.04 -8.63
C ASN A 34 -1.82 -5.57 -7.20
N PHE A 35 -2.27 -4.79 -6.23
CA PHE A 35 -2.24 -5.18 -4.82
C PHE A 35 -3.37 -4.52 -4.04
N GLU A 36 -3.69 -5.13 -2.90
CA GLU A 36 -4.56 -4.60 -1.89
C GLU A 36 -3.78 -4.48 -0.57
N LEU A 37 -4.05 -3.42 0.19
CA LEU A 37 -3.40 -3.13 1.45
C LEU A 37 -4.46 -2.99 2.54
N TYR A 38 -4.27 -3.75 3.59
CA TYR A 38 -5.14 -3.80 4.77
C TYR A 38 -4.39 -3.26 5.99
N LEU A 39 -5.14 -2.86 7.00
CA LEU A 39 -4.61 -2.58 8.34
C LEU A 39 -4.97 -3.73 9.26
N GLU A 40 -4.01 -4.16 10.06
CA GLU A 40 -4.19 -5.15 11.13
C GLU A 40 -3.84 -4.50 12.46
N ASP A 41 -4.71 -4.61 13.46
CA ASP A 41 -4.42 -4.07 14.79
C ASP A 41 -3.51 -4.98 15.62
N ASN A 42 -3.21 -4.58 16.86
CA ASN A 42 -2.34 -5.36 17.74
C ASN A 42 -2.97 -6.66 18.25
N GLU A 43 -4.27 -6.85 18.06
CA GLU A 43 -4.99 -8.08 18.38
C GLU A 43 -5.09 -9.03 17.17
N GLY A 44 -4.54 -8.62 16.02
CA GLY A 44 -4.59 -9.38 14.76
C GLY A 44 -5.91 -9.17 14.01
N GLU A 45 -6.73 -8.19 14.39
CA GLU A 45 -7.96 -7.87 13.67
C GLU A 45 -7.65 -7.05 12.41
N LYS A 46 -7.84 -7.68 11.25
CA LYS A 46 -7.68 -7.04 9.95
C LYS A 46 -8.91 -6.23 9.54
N SER A 47 -8.69 -5.12 8.84
CA SER A 47 -9.75 -4.33 8.23
C SER A 47 -10.60 -5.19 7.28
N ARG A 48 -11.93 -4.97 7.28
CA ARG A 48 -12.88 -5.74 6.46
C ARG A 48 -12.75 -5.50 4.96
N LYS A 49 -12.13 -4.39 4.59
CA LYS A 49 -11.88 -3.94 3.21
C LYS A 49 -10.46 -3.38 3.15
N PRO A 50 -9.85 -3.37 1.95
CA PRO A 50 -8.56 -2.73 1.79
C PRO A 50 -8.69 -1.24 2.09
N VAL A 51 -7.70 -0.71 2.81
CA VAL A 51 -7.59 0.73 3.06
C VAL A 51 -6.93 1.44 1.88
N VAL A 52 -6.10 0.71 1.13
CA VAL A 52 -5.50 1.16 -0.12
C VAL A 52 -5.55 0.01 -1.13
N TRP A 53 -5.84 0.32 -2.39
CA TRP A 53 -5.66 -0.63 -3.49
C TRP A 53 -5.05 0.09 -4.68
N GLY A 54 -4.23 -0.62 -5.45
CA GLY A 54 -3.43 0.05 -6.44
C GLY A 54 -2.59 -0.86 -7.30
N LYS A 55 -1.71 -0.20 -8.05
CA LYS A 55 -0.78 -0.84 -8.98
C LYS A 55 0.62 -0.31 -8.74
N TYR A 56 1.58 -1.21 -8.69
CA TYR A 56 2.98 -0.87 -8.66
C TYR A 56 3.66 -1.38 -9.92
N PHE A 57 4.40 -0.50 -10.59
CA PHE A 57 5.25 -0.85 -11.72
C PHE A 57 6.71 -0.69 -11.32
N SER A 58 7.48 -1.77 -11.38
CA SER A 58 8.87 -1.79 -10.90
C SER A 58 9.86 -1.05 -11.78
N GLY A 59 9.42 -0.51 -12.93
CA GLY A 59 10.30 0.05 -13.94
C GLY A 59 10.80 -1.01 -14.91
N ARG A 60 11.33 -0.56 -16.05
CA ARG A 60 11.95 -1.42 -17.07
C ARG A 60 13.21 -0.77 -17.63
N GLY A 61 14.35 -1.23 -17.13
CA GLY A 61 15.67 -0.74 -17.50
C GLY A 61 15.79 0.78 -17.33
N LYS A 62 16.46 1.44 -18.27
CA LYS A 62 16.65 2.90 -18.30
C LYS A 62 15.50 3.68 -18.97
N TYR A 63 14.51 2.97 -19.52
CA TYR A 63 13.51 3.58 -20.40
C TYR A 63 12.21 3.92 -19.67
N TYR A 64 11.86 3.13 -18.66
CA TYR A 64 10.62 3.32 -17.91
C TYR A 64 10.93 3.38 -16.42
N SER A 65 10.70 4.57 -15.84
CA SER A 65 10.80 4.78 -14.40
C SER A 65 9.73 3.98 -13.64
N PRO A 66 10.03 3.55 -12.40
CA PRO A 66 9.04 2.97 -11.52
C PRO A 66 7.90 3.96 -11.25
N TRP A 67 6.71 3.44 -10.95
CA TRP A 67 5.61 4.25 -10.48
C TRP A 67 4.64 3.42 -9.65
N ILE A 68 3.85 4.11 -8.83
CA ILE A 68 2.76 3.53 -8.08
C ILE A 68 1.50 4.36 -8.30
N GLU A 69 0.36 3.70 -8.43
CA GLU A 69 -0.97 4.30 -8.50
C GLU A 69 -1.79 3.78 -7.32
N LEU A 70 -2.35 4.70 -6.52
CA LEU A 70 -3.02 4.37 -5.27
C LEU A 70 -4.43 4.95 -5.23
N ASN A 71 -5.38 4.12 -4.83
CA ASN A 71 -6.71 4.53 -4.42
C ASN A 71 -6.89 4.27 -2.92
N PHE A 72 -7.64 5.14 -2.25
CA PHE A 72 -7.79 5.11 -0.80
C PHE A 72 -9.25 4.89 -0.41
N ALA A 73 -9.48 4.12 0.64
CA ALA A 73 -10.77 4.06 1.29
C ALA A 73 -11.01 5.33 2.09
N GLU A 74 -12.21 5.89 2.05
CA GLU A 74 -12.59 7.04 2.89
C GLU A 74 -12.63 6.67 4.39
N LYS A 75 -13.02 5.42 4.69
CA LYS A 75 -13.22 4.91 6.04
C LYS A 75 -12.59 3.55 6.21
N ILE A 76 -11.93 3.37 7.34
CA ILE A 76 -11.38 2.10 7.79
C ILE A 76 -12.47 1.40 8.61
N LYS A 77 -12.83 0.18 8.22
CA LYS A 77 -13.86 -0.61 8.92
C LYS A 77 -13.25 -1.89 9.45
N PHE A 78 -13.30 -2.04 10.77
CA PHE A 78 -13.02 -3.28 11.48
C PHE A 78 -14.34 -4.01 11.77
N LYS A 79 -14.27 -5.18 12.38
CA LYS A 79 -15.43 -5.97 12.81
C LYS A 79 -16.23 -5.25 13.89
N SER A 80 -15.55 -4.66 14.84
CA SER A 80 -16.11 -4.04 16.05
C SER A 80 -16.15 -2.50 15.99
N ASN A 81 -15.33 -1.88 15.14
CA ASN A 81 -15.15 -0.43 15.13
C ASN A 81 -14.96 0.15 13.71
N SER A 82 -15.05 1.47 13.57
CA SER A 82 -14.71 2.19 12.34
C SER A 82 -13.93 3.46 12.64
N ALA A 83 -12.90 3.73 11.86
CA ALA A 83 -12.09 4.94 11.94
C ALA A 83 -12.11 5.70 10.61
N SER A 84 -11.93 7.02 10.65
CA SER A 84 -11.69 7.81 9.44
C SER A 84 -10.25 7.63 8.99
N PHE A 85 -10.03 7.37 7.69
CA PHE A 85 -8.68 7.20 7.15
C PHE A 85 -7.85 8.49 7.27
N PHE A 86 -8.49 9.64 7.05
CA PHE A 86 -7.89 10.97 7.15
C PHE A 86 -8.13 11.67 8.49
N GLY A 87 -8.78 11.01 9.44
CA GLY A 87 -9.12 11.61 10.74
C GLY A 87 -7.96 11.66 11.75
N GLY A 88 -6.76 11.20 11.37
CA GLY A 88 -5.57 11.14 12.21
C GLY A 88 -4.29 11.06 11.36
N ASN A 89 -3.19 10.61 11.94
CA ASN A 89 -1.87 10.52 11.30
C ASN A 89 -1.69 9.30 10.36
N ILE A 90 -2.64 8.36 10.33
CA ILE A 90 -2.55 7.13 9.53
C ILE A 90 -2.31 7.45 8.04
N GLY A 91 -3.08 8.38 7.47
CA GLY A 91 -2.92 8.76 6.07
C GLY A 91 -1.53 9.32 5.77
N GLU A 92 -1.04 10.22 6.62
CA GLU A 92 0.29 10.84 6.49
C GLU A 92 1.41 9.80 6.62
N GLU A 93 1.39 8.98 7.68
CA GLU A 93 2.36 7.91 7.89
C GLU A 93 2.36 6.88 6.75
N LEU A 94 1.18 6.60 6.17
CA LEU A 94 1.10 5.73 5.02
C LEU A 94 1.74 6.36 3.77
N PHE A 95 1.46 7.64 3.50
CA PHE A 95 2.10 8.37 2.40
C PHE A 95 3.61 8.42 2.56
N GLU A 96 4.11 8.71 3.76
CA GLU A 96 5.54 8.68 4.06
C GLU A 96 6.15 7.29 3.86
N THR A 97 5.44 6.25 4.29
CA THR A 97 5.85 4.85 4.11
C THR A 97 6.00 4.52 2.63
N PHE A 98 5.03 4.88 1.79
CA PHE A 98 5.12 4.67 0.35
C PHE A 98 6.29 5.46 -0.26
N PHE A 99 6.42 6.74 0.08
CA PHE A 99 7.45 7.60 -0.48
C PHE A 99 8.87 7.14 -0.11
N ARG A 100 9.08 6.74 1.14
CA ARG A 100 10.37 6.24 1.66
C ARG A 100 10.81 4.94 0.97
N ASN A 101 9.86 4.08 0.64
CA ASN A 101 10.15 2.78 0.04
C ASN A 101 10.20 2.81 -1.49
N LEU A 102 9.66 3.86 -2.12
CA LEU A 102 9.61 3.96 -3.57
C LEU A 102 11.03 4.01 -4.15
N PRO A 103 11.36 3.20 -5.18
CA PRO A 103 12.70 3.23 -5.76
C PRO A 103 13.02 4.62 -6.33
N SER A 104 14.32 4.94 -6.40
CA SER A 104 14.80 6.21 -6.94
C SER A 104 14.22 6.51 -8.33
N GLY A 105 13.79 7.76 -8.54
CA GLY A 105 13.11 8.19 -9.77
C GLY A 105 11.66 7.68 -9.90
N GLY A 106 11.16 6.96 -8.90
CA GLY A 106 9.78 6.51 -8.82
C GLY A 106 8.81 7.67 -8.61
N ARG A 107 7.58 7.50 -9.10
CA ARG A 107 6.51 8.50 -8.97
C ARG A 107 5.27 7.91 -8.32
N LEU A 108 4.62 8.71 -7.48
CA LEU A 108 3.30 8.42 -6.94
C LEU A 108 2.24 9.08 -7.83
N LYS A 109 1.25 8.30 -8.25
CA LYS A 109 0.07 8.73 -8.98
C LYS A 109 -1.15 8.53 -8.07
N GLN A 110 -2.04 9.51 -8.09
CA GLN A 110 -3.32 9.50 -7.39
C GLN A 110 -4.42 9.73 -8.40
#